data_AF-A0A497D500-F1
#
_entry.id   AF-A0A497D500-F1
#
_cell.length_a   1.000
_cell.length_b   1.000
_cell.length_c   1.000
_cell.angle_alpha   90.00
_cell.angle_beta   90.00
_cell.angle_gamma   90.00
#
_symmetry.space_group_name_H-M   'P 1'
#
loop_
_entity.id
_entity.type
_entity.pdbx_description
1 polymer ?
#
loop_
_entity_poly.entity_id
_entity_poly.type
_entity_poly.pdbx_seq_one_letter_code
_entity_poly.pdbx_strand_id
1 'polypeptide(L)'
;VEQPFLLTDNLGKYDIDVTLKGGGITGQAEALRLAISRALLKIDPEYRPVLKEKGLLKRDPRMVERKKPGQPKARKKFQFSKR
;
A
#
# COMPACT_ATOMS: atom_id res chain seq x y z
N VAL A 1 9.85 -2.95 -0.15
CA VAL A 1 9.17 -4.16 0.39
C VAL A 1 9.82 -4.64 1.68
N GLU A 2 11.13 -4.44 1.85
CA GLU A 2 11.93 -4.95 2.98
C GLU A 2 11.80 -4.18 4.31
N GLN A 3 11.20 -2.98 4.29
CA GLN A 3 10.97 -2.13 5.47
C GLN A 3 10.48 -2.86 6.74
N PRO A 4 9.45 -3.74 6.69
CA PRO A 4 9.03 -4.49 7.88
C PRO A 4 10.11 -5.40 8.46
N PHE A 5 10.98 -6.02 7.65
CA PHE A 5 12.04 -6.89 8.14
C PHE A 5 13.20 -6.13 8.78
N LEU A 6 13.51 -4.95 8.25
CA LEU A 6 14.50 -4.03 8.83
C LEU A 6 14.09 -3.51 10.20
N LEU A 7 12.78 -3.36 10.44
CA LEU A 7 12.27 -2.83 11.71
C LEU A 7 12.14 -3.88 12.81
N THR A 8 12.03 -5.15 12.43
CA THR A 8 11.94 -6.27 13.38
C THR A 8 13.24 -7.06 13.46
N ASP A 9 14.35 -6.54 12.89
CA ASP A 9 15.66 -7.20 12.81
C ASP A 9 15.60 -8.67 12.36
N ASN A 10 14.69 -8.96 11.41
CA ASN A 10 14.42 -10.32 10.92
C ASN A 10 14.86 -10.50 9.46
N LEU A 11 15.81 -9.69 9.02
CA LEU A 11 16.33 -9.72 7.67
C LEU A 11 17.06 -11.05 7.42
N GLY A 12 16.64 -11.79 6.39
CA GLY A 12 17.22 -13.09 6.02
C GLY A 12 16.78 -14.29 6.88
N LYS A 13 15.86 -14.11 7.83
CA LYS A 13 15.37 -15.22 8.69
C LYS A 13 14.18 -15.98 8.11
N TYR A 14 13.49 -15.41 7.13
CA TYR A 14 12.23 -15.95 6.61
C TYR A 14 12.24 -15.99 5.09
N ASP A 15 11.81 -17.12 4.53
CA ASP A 15 11.46 -17.26 3.12
C ASP A 15 10.01 -16.82 2.88
N ILE A 16 9.78 -16.18 1.74
CA ILE A 16 8.49 -15.57 1.41
C ILE A 16 8.05 -16.10 0.05
N ASP A 17 6.93 -16.84 0.03
CA ASP A 17 6.22 -17.19 -1.19
C ASP A 17 4.87 -16.46 -1.21
N VAL A 18 4.64 -15.63 -2.24
CA VAL A 18 3.44 -14.79 -2.35
C VAL A 18 2.95 -14.73 -3.79
N THR A 19 1.65 -14.99 -3.96
CA THR A 19 0.95 -14.78 -5.22
C THR A 19 0.28 -13.41 -5.26
N LEU A 20 0.65 -12.58 -6.23
CA LEU A 20 0.03 -11.27 -6.48
C LEU A 20 -0.73 -11.29 -7.81
N LYS A 21 -1.93 -10.70 -7.86
CA LYS A 21 -2.76 -10.63 -9.07
C LYS A 21 -3.41 -9.25 -9.21
N GLY A 22 -3.39 -8.69 -10.43
CA GLY A 22 -3.97 -7.39 -10.77
C GLY A 22 -3.12 -6.18 -10.35
N GLY A 23 -3.60 -4.97 -10.67
CA GLY A 23 -2.91 -3.71 -10.36
C GLY A 23 -1.66 -3.46 -11.23
N GLY A 24 -0.77 -2.60 -10.74
CA GLY A 24 0.55 -2.31 -11.34
C GLY A 24 1.69 -2.57 -10.36
N ILE A 25 2.94 -2.45 -10.83
CA ILE A 25 4.16 -2.84 -10.09
C ILE A 25 4.24 -2.17 -8.71
N THR A 26 3.98 -0.86 -8.64
CA THR A 26 4.03 -0.09 -7.39
C THR A 26 2.95 -0.52 -6.41
N GLY A 27 1.69 -0.67 -6.87
CA GLY A 27 0.58 -1.12 -6.04
C GLY A 27 0.75 -2.56 -5.55
N GLN A 28 1.35 -3.43 -6.36
CA GLN A 28 1.70 -4.79 -5.96
C GLN A 28 2.78 -4.80 -4.88
N ALA A 29 3.82 -3.98 -5.01
CA ALA A 29 4.87 -3.85 -3.99
C ALA A 29 4.32 -3.33 -2.65
N GLU A 30 3.38 -2.38 -2.68
CA GLU A 30 2.71 -1.88 -1.47
C GLU A 30 1.79 -2.92 -0.83
N ALA A 31 1.06 -3.69 -1.64
CA ALA A 31 0.24 -4.79 -1.17
C ALA A 31 1.08 -5.89 -0.50
N LEU A 32 2.20 -6.26 -1.12
CA LEU A 32 3.15 -7.23 -0.58
C LEU A 32 3.72 -6.76 0.75
N ARG A 33 4.11 -5.48 0.85
CA ARG A 33 4.60 -4.88 2.10
C ARG A 33 3.58 -5.01 3.24
N LEU A 34 2.31 -4.69 2.98
CA LEU A 34 1.24 -4.82 3.98
C LEU A 34 0.98 -6.29 4.37
N ALA A 35 1.06 -7.21 3.41
CA ALA A 35 0.91 -8.64 3.65
C ALA A 35 2.01 -9.16 4.58
N ILE A 36 3.26 -8.79 4.33
CA ILE A 36 4.41 -9.14 5.17
C ILE A 36 4.23 -8.61 6.60
N SER A 37 3.85 -7.34 6.77
CA SER A 37 3.62 -6.77 8.10
C SER A 37 2.51 -7.49 8.87
N ARG A 38 1.47 -7.96 8.18
CA ARG A 38 0.41 -8.78 8.80
C ARG A 38 0.87 -10.20 9.12
N ALA A 39 1.74 -10.79 8.31
CA ALA A 39 2.32 -12.10 8.57
C ALA A 39 3.22 -12.06 9.82
N LEU A 40 4.09 -11.06 9.93
CA LEU A 40 4.95 -10.85 11.10
C LEU A 40 4.15 -10.71 12.40
N LEU A 41 3.02 -10.00 12.37
CA LEU A 41 2.12 -9.88 13.53
C LEU A 41 1.51 -11.20 13.98
N LYS A 42 1.33 -12.18 13.07
CA LYS A 42 0.82 -13.50 13.44
C LYS A 42 1.88 -14.37 14.08
N ILE A 43 3.13 -14.17 13.70
CA ILE A 43 4.28 -14.88 14.27
C ILE A 43 4.53 -14.35 15.68
N ASP A 44 4.59 -13.03 15.82
CA ASP A 44 4.85 -12.38 17.11
C ASP A 44 3.99 -11.10 17.24
N PRO A 45 3.08 -11.05 18.23
CA PRO A 45 2.25 -9.87 18.48
C PRO A 45 3.04 -8.68 19.05
N GLU A 46 4.25 -8.87 19.56
CA GLU A 46 5.09 -7.82 20.14
C GLU A 46 5.60 -6.82 19.10
N TYR A 47 5.63 -7.19 17.81
CA TYR A 47 6.02 -6.29 16.73
C TYR A 47 4.98 -5.22 16.39
N ARG A 48 3.77 -5.29 16.97
CA ARG A 48 2.68 -4.35 16.70
C ARG A 48 3.00 -2.88 16.97
N PRO A 49 3.53 -2.46 18.15
CA PRO A 49 3.90 -1.07 18.40
C PRO A 49 4.86 -0.52 17.33
N VAL A 50 5.94 -1.25 17.04
CA VAL A 50 6.98 -0.82 16.08
C VAL A 50 6.42 -0.68 14.66
N LEU A 51 5.63 -1.67 14.20
CA LEU A 51 5.04 -1.65 12.86
C LEU A 51 3.92 -0.61 12.73
N LYS A 52 3.18 -0.33 13.81
CA LYS A 52 2.11 0.68 13.84
C LYS A 52 2.68 2.09 13.79
N GLU A 53 3.75 2.36 14.53
CA GLU A 53 4.42 3.66 14.56
C GLU A 53 4.92 4.05 13.15
N LYS A 54 5.49 3.09 12.42
CA LYS A 54 5.96 3.30 11.04
C LYS A 54 4.86 3.23 9.97
N GLY A 55 3.59 3.11 10.39
CA GLY A 55 2.43 3.15 9.49
C GLY A 55 2.26 1.92 8.57
N LEU A 56 2.99 0.84 8.82
CA LEU A 56 3.02 -0.34 7.95
C LEU A 56 1.78 -1.23 8.06
N LEU A 57 0.96 -1.03 9.10
CA LEU A 57 -0.27 -1.78 9.34
C LEU A 57 -1.51 -1.15 8.69
N LYS A 58 -1.41 0.10 8.24
CA LYS A 58 -2.53 0.83 7.65
C LYS A 58 -2.63 0.51 6.16
N ARG A 59 -3.80 0.03 5.73
CA ARG A 59 -4.11 -0.10 4.30
C ARG A 59 -4.24 1.30 3.69
N ASP A 60 -3.57 1.55 2.56
CA ASP A 60 -3.79 2.78 1.79
C ASP A 60 -5.20 2.74 1.15
N PRO A 61 -6.11 3.67 1.50
CA PRO A 61 -7.46 3.70 0.95
C PRO A 61 -7.56 4.43 -0.40
N ARG A 62 -6.47 5.01 -0.92
CA ARG A 62 -6.48 5.77 -2.17
C ARG A 62 -6.95 4.90 -3.33
N MET A 63 -7.82 5.45 -4.15
CA MET A 63 -8.40 4.80 -5.32
C MET A 63 -8.52 5.82 -6.45
N VAL A 64 -8.44 5.34 -7.69
CA VAL A 64 -8.63 6.19 -8.87
C VAL A 64 -10.08 6.67 -8.90
N GLU A 65 -10.27 7.99 -8.84
CA GLU A 65 -11.58 8.60 -8.99
C GLU A 65 -12.14 8.34 -10.40
N ARG A 66 -13.43 8.01 -10.47
CA ARG A 66 -14.12 7.84 -11.75
C ARG A 66 -14.18 9.14 -12.55
N LYS A 67 -14.30 9.03 -13.87
CA LYS A 67 -14.62 10.17 -14.74
C LYS A 67 -16.03 10.69 -14.42
N LYS A 68 -16.16 12.01 -14.25
CA LYS A 68 -17.46 12.69 -14.05
C LYS A 68 -18.01 13.18 -15.39
N PRO A 69 -19.33 13.16 -15.62
CA PRO A 69 -19.92 13.67 -16.85
C PRO A 69 -19.60 15.17 -17.01
N GLY A 70 -19.43 15.61 -18.25
CA GLY A 70 -19.05 16.99 -18.56
C GLY A 70 -17.59 17.35 -18.25
N GLN A 71 -16.75 16.39 -17.85
CA GLN A 71 -15.32 16.61 -17.57
C GLN A 71 -14.42 15.63 -18.36
N PRO A 72 -13.28 16.09 -18.91
CA PRO A 72 -12.33 15.21 -19.61
C PRO A 72 -11.65 14.18 -18.70
N LYS A 73 -11.48 14.45 -17.41
CA LYS A 73 -10.94 13.50 -16.40
C LYS A 73 -11.75 13.60 -15.09
N ALA A 74 -11.31 12.95 -14.02
CA ALA A 74 -11.99 12.97 -12.72
C ALA A 74 -12.25 14.38 -12.15
N ARG A 75 -11.30 15.31 -12.36
CA ARG A 75 -11.38 16.70 -11.87
C ARG A 75 -11.03 17.77 -12.92
N LYS A 76 -10.40 17.39 -14.04
CA LYS A 76 -9.99 18.34 -15.09
C LYS A 76 -11.24 18.92 -15.73
N LYS A 77 -11.37 20.25 -15.76
CA LYS A 77 -12.46 20.97 -16.45
C LYS A 77 -11.99 21.50 -17.80
N PHE A 78 -12.92 21.74 -18.71
CA PHE A 78 -12.64 22.53 -19.91
C PHE A 78 -12.38 24.00 -19.54
N GLN A 79 -11.70 24.73 -20.41
CA GLN A 79 -11.48 26.17 -20.23
C GLN A 79 -12.83 26.89 -20.24
N PHE A 80 -13.08 27.71 -19.23
CA PHE A 80 -14.29 28.54 -19.14
C PHE A 80 -14.02 29.89 -19.83
N SER A 81 -14.83 30.27 -20.82
CA SER A 81 -14.82 31.60 -21.40
C SER A 81 -15.85 32.48 -20.70
N LYS A 82 -15.38 33.47 -19.93
CA LYS A 82 -16.24 34.52 -19.37
C LYS A 82 -16.48 35.57 -20.47
N ARG A 83 -17.74 35.87 -20.77
CA ARG A 83 -18.17 37.00 -21.60
C ARG A 83 -18.86 38.03 -20.72
#